data_AF-A0A524DIW3-F1
#
_entry.id   AF-A0A524DIW3-F1
#
_cell.length_a   1.000
_cell.length_b   1.000
_cell.length_c   1.000
_cell.angle_alpha   90.00
_cell.angle_beta   90.00
_cell.angle_gamma   90.00
#
_symmetry.space_group_name_H-M   'P 1'
#
loop_
_entity.id
_entity.type
_entity.pdbx_description
1 polymer ?
#
loop_
_entity_poly.entity_id
_entity_poly.type
_entity_poly.pdbx_seq_one_letter_code
_entity_poly.pdbx_strand_id
1 'polypeptide(L)'
;MEIPIYIFIALIAGVLSILMAIVFAKKVMKADPGNERMQEVSGYIESGASTFIRTQYKILGIFVIFLAIALLFLPSPLENSRRAIVFMNWEQSLCYIIGAVASMLSGWLGMEVGVKANTRAAQGCTVGTKEGFNVAFFGGAVMGLAVVGAALIGVSVIYMVFQSALIVLGFSFGASSVALFMKCGGGIYTKTADVGADLVGKAEYKLPEDDPRNPATIADNVGDNVGDIAGMGSDLFDSYVASIVAAMILSTSVVLVGSKALVPLFIILPIVICSVGLIASLIGIYIIKWFGSEEPGKALNTGTYLATVIYAVLAFLIIYVMVLEYPKFSDRLWGIYFCTVIGLISGIVIGFTSDYYTREDRAPTRKIAEAAQEGDAVVILSGFSYGLMSVIPAAIGIIIAMIISYMLYGVLGVG
;
A
#
# COMPACT_ATOMS: atom_id res chain seq x y z
N MET A 1 -9.40 26.90 13.84
CA MET A 1 -8.92 27.48 12.57
C MET A 1 -9.91 27.11 11.48
N GLU A 2 -10.11 27.91 10.44
CA GLU A 2 -10.93 27.49 9.31
C GLU A 2 -10.23 26.33 8.60
N ILE A 3 -10.97 25.24 8.40
CA ILE A 3 -10.47 24.07 7.68
C ILE A 3 -10.41 24.46 6.20
N PRO A 4 -9.24 24.38 5.52
CA PRO A 4 -9.19 24.77 4.13
C PRO A 4 -10.07 23.85 3.27
N ILE A 5 -10.78 24.44 2.32
CA ILE A 5 -11.79 23.73 1.50
C ILE A 5 -11.22 22.53 0.72
N TYR A 6 -9.91 22.55 0.45
CA TYR A 6 -9.19 21.48 -0.23
C TYR A 6 -9.27 20.12 0.47
N ILE A 7 -9.50 20.05 1.79
CA ILE A 7 -9.65 18.76 2.48
C ILE A 7 -10.90 18.00 2.01
N PHE A 8 -11.94 18.70 1.54
CA PHE A 8 -13.14 18.07 1.01
C PHE A 8 -12.86 17.35 -0.32
N ILE A 9 -11.85 17.79 -1.08
CA ILE A 9 -11.40 17.08 -2.29
C ILE A 9 -10.89 15.70 -1.90
N ALA A 10 -10.11 15.61 -0.82
CA ALA A 10 -9.60 14.32 -0.32
C ALA A 10 -10.72 13.39 0.18
N LEU A 11 -11.72 13.93 0.88
CA LEU A 11 -12.89 13.14 1.30
C LEU A 11 -13.69 12.64 0.10
N ILE A 12 -13.97 13.50 -0.87
CA ILE A 12 -14.71 13.13 -2.09
C ILE A 12 -13.92 12.07 -2.87
N ALA A 13 -12.62 12.25 -3.06
CA ALA A 13 -11.76 11.28 -3.73
C ALA A 13 -11.72 9.94 -2.99
N GLY A 14 -11.60 9.95 -1.66
CA GLY A 14 -11.62 8.75 -0.84
C GLY A 14 -12.95 7.99 -0.95
N VAL A 15 -14.08 8.69 -0.86
CA VAL A 15 -15.42 8.10 -1.05
C VAL A 15 -15.57 7.53 -2.47
N LEU A 16 -15.13 8.27 -3.50
CA LEU A 16 -15.16 7.80 -4.88
C LEU A 16 -14.33 6.51 -5.04
N SER A 17 -13.16 6.42 -4.39
CA SER A 17 -12.33 5.21 -4.42
C SER A 17 -13.03 4.01 -3.81
N ILE A 18 -13.67 4.17 -2.64
CA ILE A 18 -14.46 3.09 -2.03
C ILE A 18 -15.62 2.67 -2.94
N LEU A 19 -16.34 3.63 -3.54
CA LEU A 19 -17.42 3.33 -4.48
C LEU A 19 -16.90 2.56 -5.71
N MET A 20 -15.76 2.96 -6.26
CA MET A 20 -15.12 2.28 -7.38
C MET A 20 -14.63 0.87 -7.00
N ALA A 21 -14.07 0.70 -5.79
CA ALA A 21 -13.72 -0.61 -5.24
C ALA A 21 -14.95 -1.51 -5.15
N ILE A 22 -16.10 -1.02 -4.68
CA ILE A 22 -17.36 -1.78 -4.65
C ILE A 22 -17.82 -2.16 -6.06
N VAL A 23 -17.71 -1.25 -7.03
CA VAL A 23 -18.07 -1.53 -8.43
C VAL A 23 -17.19 -2.63 -9.01
N PHE A 24 -15.88 -2.58 -8.79
CA PHE A 24 -14.95 -3.62 -9.25
C PHE A 24 -15.14 -4.94 -8.51
N ALA A 25 -15.41 -4.92 -7.20
CA ALA A 25 -15.76 -6.11 -6.44
C ALA A 25 -17.00 -6.79 -7.00
N LYS A 26 -18.07 -6.03 -7.26
CA LYS A 26 -19.28 -6.55 -7.91
C LYS A 26 -19.00 -7.14 -9.29
N LYS A 27 -18.08 -6.55 -10.04
CA LYS A 27 -17.67 -7.05 -11.35
C LYS A 27 -16.93 -8.39 -11.23
N VAL A 28 -16.00 -8.52 -10.29
CA VAL A 28 -15.31 -9.78 -10.00
C VAL A 28 -16.34 -10.83 -9.56
N MET A 29 -17.22 -10.50 -8.62
CA MET A 29 -18.22 -11.44 -8.09
C MET A 29 -19.21 -11.96 -9.15
N LYS A 30 -19.47 -11.18 -10.21
CA LYS A 30 -20.30 -11.59 -11.35
C LYS A 30 -19.59 -12.52 -12.33
N ALA A 31 -18.26 -12.60 -12.30
CA ALA A 31 -17.53 -13.53 -13.16
C ALA A 31 -17.79 -14.97 -12.72
N ASP A 32 -17.73 -15.87 -13.71
CA ASP A 32 -17.99 -17.30 -13.54
C ASP A 32 -17.02 -17.92 -12.51
N PRO A 33 -17.52 -18.50 -11.40
CA PRO A 33 -16.68 -19.17 -10.41
C PRO A 33 -16.11 -20.52 -10.87
N GLY A 34 -16.44 -20.98 -12.09
CA GLY A 34 -15.95 -22.23 -12.64
C GLY A 34 -16.79 -23.43 -12.20
N ASN A 35 -16.27 -24.63 -12.45
CA ASN A 35 -16.99 -25.88 -12.17
C ASN A 35 -17.08 -26.20 -10.66
N GLU A 36 -17.87 -27.22 -10.32
CA GLU A 36 -18.09 -27.65 -8.91
C GLU A 36 -16.79 -27.95 -8.16
N ARG A 37 -15.82 -28.60 -8.83
CA ARG A 37 -14.54 -28.95 -8.20
C ARG A 37 -13.70 -27.72 -7.89
N MET A 38 -13.68 -26.74 -8.79
CA MET A 38 -13.00 -25.45 -8.57
C MET A 38 -13.60 -24.70 -7.38
N GLN A 39 -14.93 -24.69 -7.28
CA GLN A 39 -15.65 -24.05 -6.17
C GLN A 39 -15.42 -24.77 -4.84
N GLU A 40 -15.36 -26.10 -4.85
CA GLU A 40 -15.05 -26.89 -3.66
C GLU A 40 -13.66 -26.55 -3.09
N VAL A 41 -12.62 -26.57 -3.94
CA VAL A 41 -11.24 -26.24 -3.55
C VAL A 41 -11.14 -24.79 -3.08
N SER A 42 -11.78 -23.86 -3.81
CA SER A 42 -11.88 -22.46 -3.39
C SER A 42 -12.50 -22.31 -2.00
N GLY A 43 -13.53 -23.11 -1.68
CA GLY A 43 -14.19 -23.09 -0.39
C GLY A 43 -13.28 -23.52 0.77
N TYR A 44 -12.39 -24.48 0.54
CA TYR A 44 -11.38 -24.86 1.53
C TYR A 44 -10.38 -23.73 1.78
N ILE A 45 -9.91 -23.08 0.72
CA ILE A 45 -8.99 -21.94 0.82
C ILE A 45 -9.66 -20.75 1.54
N GLU A 46 -10.90 -20.43 1.18
CA GLU A 46 -11.67 -19.35 1.83
C GLU A 46 -11.89 -19.62 3.33
N SER A 47 -12.27 -20.84 3.68
CA SER A 47 -12.45 -21.25 5.08
C SER A 47 -11.13 -21.16 5.87
N GLY A 48 -10.03 -21.64 5.28
CA GLY A 48 -8.70 -21.57 5.88
C GLY A 48 -8.24 -20.13 6.13
N ALA A 49 -8.33 -19.29 5.11
CA ALA A 49 -7.93 -17.89 5.18
C ALA A 49 -8.77 -17.10 6.20
N SER A 50 -10.09 -17.29 6.19
CA SER A 50 -11.01 -16.66 7.16
C SER A 50 -10.69 -17.09 8.60
N THR A 51 -10.40 -18.38 8.81
CA THR A 51 -10.06 -18.92 10.13
C THR A 51 -8.75 -18.35 10.66
N PHE A 52 -7.73 -18.27 9.80
CA PHE A 52 -6.43 -17.68 10.15
C PHE A 52 -6.58 -16.21 10.54
N ILE A 53 -7.21 -15.37 9.70
CA ILE A 53 -7.40 -13.94 9.96
C ILE A 53 -8.20 -13.70 11.24
N ARG A 54 -9.28 -14.46 11.49
CA ARG A 54 -10.04 -14.34 12.75
C ARG A 54 -9.18 -14.63 13.98
N THR A 55 -8.32 -15.64 13.89
CA THR A 55 -7.42 -16.01 14.99
C THR A 55 -6.37 -14.93 15.21
N GLN A 56 -5.73 -14.48 14.13
CA GLN A 56 -4.74 -13.41 14.17
C GLN A 56 -5.34 -12.12 14.74
N TYR A 57 -6.52 -11.70 14.29
CA TYR A 57 -7.16 -10.46 14.73
C TYR A 57 -7.60 -10.51 16.19
N LYS A 58 -8.00 -11.69 16.69
CA LYS A 58 -8.31 -11.87 18.11
C LYS A 58 -7.09 -11.61 18.99
N ILE A 59 -5.92 -12.12 18.59
CA ILE A 59 -4.66 -11.90 19.32
C ILE A 59 -4.21 -10.44 19.19
N LEU A 60 -4.30 -9.87 17.98
CA LEU A 60 -3.95 -8.47 17.75
C LEU A 60 -4.84 -7.50 18.49
N GLY A 61 -6.14 -7.79 18.63
CA GLY A 61 -7.06 -6.97 19.41
C GLY A 61 -6.62 -6.81 20.87
N ILE A 62 -6.09 -7.89 21.48
CA ILE A 62 -5.56 -7.83 22.85
C ILE A 62 -4.34 -6.90 22.92
N PHE A 63 -3.42 -7.04 21.97
CA PHE A 63 -2.23 -6.18 21.88
C PHE A 63 -2.59 -4.70 21.65
N VAL A 64 -3.53 -4.44 20.74
CA VAL A 64 -4.04 -3.09 20.44
C VAL A 64 -4.65 -2.47 21.69
N ILE A 65 -5.49 -3.19 22.44
CA ILE A 65 -6.09 -2.68 23.68
C ILE A 65 -5.00 -2.34 24.71
N PHE A 66 -4.01 -3.21 24.89
CA PHE A 66 -2.92 -2.97 25.84
C PHE A 66 -2.11 -1.71 25.48
N LEU A 67 -1.74 -1.55 24.21
CA LEU A 67 -1.04 -0.35 23.76
C LEU A 67 -1.92 0.91 23.83
N ALA A 68 -3.21 0.82 23.50
CA ALA A 68 -4.13 1.93 23.63
C ALA A 68 -4.21 2.42 25.09
N ILE A 69 -4.26 1.49 26.06
CA ILE A 69 -4.20 1.81 27.49
C ILE A 69 -2.87 2.45 27.85
N ALA A 70 -1.74 1.94 27.36
CA ALA A 70 -0.43 2.53 27.61
C ALA A 70 -0.33 3.97 27.08
N LEU A 71 -0.88 4.23 25.88
CA LEU A 71 -0.92 5.57 25.28
C LEU A 71 -1.70 6.58 26.12
N LEU A 72 -2.73 6.16 26.85
CA LEU A 72 -3.50 7.04 27.74
C LEU A 72 -2.64 7.66 28.85
N PHE A 73 -1.54 7.01 29.24
CA PHE A 73 -0.63 7.53 30.27
C PHE A 73 0.45 8.48 29.73
N LEU A 74 0.50 8.71 28.41
CA LEU A 74 1.39 9.69 27.81
C LEU A 74 0.78 11.10 27.85
N PRO A 75 1.59 12.18 27.71
CA PRO A 75 1.08 13.55 27.66
C PRO A 75 0.17 13.81 26.45
N SER A 76 -0.95 14.51 26.63
CA SER A 76 -1.85 14.88 25.52
C SER A 76 -1.27 16.01 24.65
N PRO A 77 -1.32 15.89 23.31
CA PRO A 77 -0.90 16.93 22.37
C PRO A 77 -1.65 18.27 22.43
N LEU A 78 -2.86 18.29 22.99
CA LEU A 78 -3.72 19.49 22.96
C LEU A 78 -3.40 20.49 24.08
N GLU A 79 -2.60 20.10 25.07
CA GLU A 79 -2.38 20.93 26.26
C GLU A 79 -0.98 21.55 26.30
N ASN A 80 -0.92 22.88 26.14
CA ASN A 80 0.26 23.68 26.41
C ASN A 80 0.58 23.67 27.92
N SER A 81 1.39 22.71 28.36
CA SER A 81 2.35 22.77 29.48
C SER A 81 2.06 23.70 30.68
N ARG A 82 0.88 23.68 31.32
CA ARG A 82 0.70 24.51 32.56
C ARG A 82 -0.26 24.06 33.65
N ARG A 83 -0.87 22.87 33.63
CA ARG A 83 -1.59 22.33 34.80
C ARG A 83 -1.33 20.86 35.00
N ALA A 84 -0.69 20.53 36.12
CA ALA A 84 -0.45 19.18 36.62
C ALA A 84 -1.73 18.57 37.20
N ILE A 85 -2.75 18.37 36.36
CA ILE A 85 -3.86 17.48 36.67
C ILE A 85 -3.93 16.48 35.52
N VAL A 86 -3.74 15.22 35.87
CA VAL A 86 -3.60 14.05 35.00
C VAL A 86 -4.80 13.96 34.05
N PHE A 87 -4.68 14.43 32.81
CA PHE A 87 -5.64 14.13 31.76
C PHE A 87 -4.98 13.21 30.73
N MET A 88 -5.58 12.03 30.61
CA MET A 88 -5.10 10.93 29.77
C MET A 88 -5.11 11.34 28.29
N ASN A 89 -4.10 10.92 27.53
CA ASN A 89 -3.99 11.15 26.08
C ASN A 89 -4.99 10.29 25.29
N TRP A 90 -6.27 10.61 25.49
CA TRP A 90 -7.40 9.88 24.93
C TRP A 90 -7.56 10.14 23.44
N GLU A 91 -7.13 11.31 22.93
CA GLU A 91 -7.26 11.67 21.52
C GLU A 91 -6.35 10.81 20.64
N GLN A 92 -5.05 10.71 20.98
CA GLN A 92 -4.14 9.85 20.24
C GLN A 92 -4.45 8.37 20.46
N SER A 93 -4.87 7.98 21.67
CA SER A 93 -5.28 6.60 21.95
C SER A 93 -6.52 6.19 21.13
N LEU A 94 -7.51 7.07 21.01
CA LEU A 94 -8.67 6.85 20.14
C LEU A 94 -8.26 6.76 18.67
N CYS A 95 -7.43 7.69 18.19
CA CYS A 95 -6.94 7.66 16.82
C CYS A 95 -6.12 6.39 16.53
N TYR A 96 -5.33 5.93 17.50
CA TYR A 96 -4.60 4.66 17.44
C TYR A 96 -5.53 3.46 17.27
N ILE A 97 -6.62 3.38 18.04
CA ILE A 97 -7.61 2.31 17.87
C ILE A 97 -8.25 2.40 16.48
N ILE A 98 -8.62 3.59 16.03
CA ILE A 98 -9.22 3.78 14.70
C ILE A 98 -8.24 3.35 13.59
N GLY A 99 -6.96 3.68 13.73
CA GLY A 99 -5.91 3.27 12.79
C GLY A 99 -5.71 1.78 12.74
N ALA A 100 -5.63 1.13 13.91
CA ALA A 100 -5.51 -0.31 14.03
C ALA A 100 -6.72 -1.03 13.39
N VAL A 101 -7.93 -0.57 13.68
CA VAL A 101 -9.15 -1.13 13.09
C VAL A 101 -9.19 -0.91 11.58
N ALA A 102 -8.83 0.28 11.10
CA ALA A 102 -8.80 0.58 9.66
C ALA A 102 -7.76 -0.28 8.91
N SER A 103 -6.59 -0.54 9.52
CA SER A 103 -5.57 -1.44 8.95
C SER A 103 -6.06 -2.89 8.88
N MET A 104 -6.68 -3.39 9.96
CA MET A 104 -7.31 -4.72 9.97
C MET A 104 -8.43 -4.84 8.94
N LEU A 105 -9.27 -3.81 8.80
CA LEU A 105 -10.32 -3.78 7.78
C LEU A 105 -9.74 -3.79 6.37
N SER A 106 -8.67 -3.06 6.12
CA SER A 106 -8.01 -2.99 4.81
C SER A 106 -7.46 -4.35 4.37
N GLY A 107 -6.76 -5.07 5.26
CA GLY A 107 -6.29 -6.43 4.97
C GLY A 107 -7.43 -7.44 4.79
N TRP A 108 -8.49 -7.35 5.60
CA TRP A 108 -9.64 -8.26 5.50
C TRP A 108 -10.42 -8.05 4.19
N LEU A 109 -10.69 -6.79 3.81
CA LEU A 109 -11.39 -6.45 2.57
C LEU A 109 -10.61 -6.92 1.33
N GLY A 110 -9.28 -6.77 1.34
CA GLY A 110 -8.41 -7.27 0.28
C GLY A 110 -8.51 -8.78 0.13
N MET A 111 -8.36 -9.52 1.23
CA MET A 111 -8.44 -10.98 1.24
C MET A 111 -9.81 -11.50 0.80
N GLU A 112 -10.91 -10.93 1.32
CA GLU A 112 -12.28 -11.39 1.01
C GLU A 112 -12.58 -11.36 -0.49
N VAL A 113 -12.09 -10.33 -1.19
CA VAL A 113 -12.24 -10.20 -2.64
C VAL A 113 -11.19 -11.01 -3.38
N GLY A 114 -9.95 -11.02 -2.89
CA GLY A 114 -8.83 -11.78 -3.45
C GLY A 114 -9.13 -13.27 -3.56
N VAL A 115 -9.51 -13.91 -2.46
CA VAL A 115 -9.86 -15.34 -2.44
C VAL A 115 -10.90 -15.70 -3.51
N LYS A 116 -11.95 -14.86 -3.64
CA LYS A 116 -13.02 -15.07 -4.61
C LYS A 116 -12.60 -14.78 -6.04
N ALA A 117 -11.63 -13.88 -6.23
CA ALA A 117 -11.06 -13.55 -7.53
C ALA A 117 -10.20 -14.70 -8.07
N ASN A 118 -9.50 -15.45 -7.22
CA ASN A 118 -8.55 -16.50 -7.62
C ASN A 118 -9.20 -17.55 -8.53
N THR A 119 -10.28 -18.18 -8.07
CA THR A 119 -10.97 -19.23 -8.84
C THR A 119 -11.64 -18.69 -10.11
N ARG A 120 -12.12 -17.44 -10.07
CA ARG A 120 -12.72 -16.78 -11.23
C ARG A 120 -11.67 -16.38 -12.27
N ALA A 121 -10.47 -16.02 -11.83
CA ALA A 121 -9.34 -15.77 -12.72
C ALA A 121 -8.88 -17.07 -13.38
N ALA A 122 -8.79 -18.17 -12.62
CA ALA A 122 -8.51 -19.50 -13.17
C ALA A 122 -9.55 -19.93 -14.21
N GLN A 123 -10.84 -19.71 -13.94
CA GLN A 123 -11.91 -19.97 -14.91
C GLN A 123 -11.77 -19.05 -16.14
N GLY A 124 -11.45 -17.77 -15.94
CA GLY A 124 -11.17 -16.83 -17.03
C GLY A 124 -10.05 -17.32 -17.95
N CYS A 125 -8.98 -17.90 -17.40
CA CYS A 125 -7.87 -18.46 -18.18
C CYS A 125 -8.29 -19.63 -19.08
N THR A 126 -9.40 -20.33 -18.80
CA THR A 126 -9.94 -21.37 -19.71
C THR A 126 -10.54 -20.80 -20.99
N VAL A 127 -10.97 -19.53 -20.96
CA VAL A 127 -11.48 -18.79 -22.11
C VAL A 127 -10.32 -18.09 -22.83
N GLY A 128 -9.44 -17.45 -22.05
CA GLY A 128 -8.26 -16.77 -22.57
C GLY A 128 -7.47 -16.05 -21.48
N THR A 129 -6.18 -15.83 -21.74
CA THR A 129 -5.29 -15.09 -20.82
C THR A 129 -5.82 -13.70 -20.50
N LYS A 130 -6.51 -13.07 -21.44
CA LYS A 130 -7.11 -11.74 -21.26
C LYS A 130 -8.23 -11.74 -20.25
N GLU A 131 -9.10 -12.73 -20.32
CA GLU A 131 -10.25 -12.90 -19.45
C GLU A 131 -9.78 -13.17 -18.02
N GLY A 132 -8.82 -14.09 -17.86
CA GLY A 132 -8.18 -14.36 -16.57
C GLY A 132 -7.47 -13.14 -15.98
N PHE A 133 -6.63 -12.47 -16.79
CA PHE A 133 -5.93 -11.25 -16.38
C PHE A 133 -6.90 -10.16 -15.93
N ASN A 134 -7.99 -9.92 -16.66
CA ASN A 134 -8.96 -8.90 -16.30
C ASN A 134 -9.58 -9.16 -14.93
N VAL A 135 -9.96 -10.41 -14.64
CA VAL A 135 -10.56 -10.77 -13.35
C VAL A 135 -9.54 -10.57 -12.22
N ALA A 136 -8.31 -11.09 -12.39
CA ALA A 136 -7.25 -10.94 -11.41
C ALA A 136 -6.88 -9.46 -11.17
N PHE A 137 -6.74 -8.68 -12.24
CA PHE A 137 -6.44 -7.26 -12.18
C PHE A 137 -7.52 -6.46 -11.45
N PHE A 138 -8.81 -6.69 -11.75
CA PHE A 138 -9.87 -6.04 -11.00
C PHE A 138 -9.93 -6.52 -9.54
N GLY A 139 -9.60 -7.78 -9.25
CA GLY A 139 -9.45 -8.28 -7.88
C GLY A 139 -8.41 -7.49 -7.08
N GLY A 140 -7.21 -7.32 -7.63
CA GLY A 140 -6.14 -6.52 -7.01
C GLY A 140 -6.48 -5.03 -6.92
N ALA A 141 -7.15 -4.47 -7.94
CA ALA A 141 -7.57 -3.07 -7.94
C ALA A 141 -8.56 -2.75 -6.81
N VAL A 142 -9.42 -3.70 -6.42
CA VAL A 142 -10.34 -3.53 -5.29
C VAL A 142 -9.57 -3.32 -3.99
N MET A 143 -8.54 -4.13 -3.74
CA MET A 143 -7.69 -3.97 -2.55
C MET A 143 -7.02 -2.59 -2.54
N GLY A 144 -6.35 -2.22 -3.64
CA GLY A 144 -5.64 -0.93 -3.72
C GLY A 144 -6.56 0.28 -3.50
N LEU A 145 -7.73 0.30 -4.15
CA LEU A 145 -8.70 1.39 -4.00
C LEU A 145 -9.35 1.42 -2.61
N ALA A 146 -9.62 0.27 -2.00
CA ALA A 146 -10.15 0.18 -0.65
C ALA A 146 -9.15 0.73 0.38
N VAL A 147 -7.89 0.29 0.29
CA VAL A 147 -6.78 0.72 1.16
C VAL A 147 -6.58 2.24 1.09
N VAL A 148 -6.35 2.76 -0.11
CA VAL A 148 -6.05 4.19 -0.33
C VAL A 148 -7.27 5.06 0.03
N GLY A 149 -8.48 4.61 -0.31
CA GLY A 149 -9.72 5.32 0.00
C GLY A 149 -9.97 5.40 1.52
N ALA A 150 -9.83 4.28 2.23
CA ALA A 150 -9.99 4.24 3.68
C ALA A 150 -8.93 5.09 4.40
N ALA A 151 -7.68 5.06 3.94
CA ALA A 151 -6.61 5.87 4.50
C ALA A 151 -6.87 7.37 4.34
N LEU A 152 -7.24 7.83 3.14
CA LEU A 152 -7.56 9.23 2.89
C LEU A 152 -8.77 9.71 3.70
N ILE A 153 -9.83 8.91 3.78
CA ILE A 153 -11.00 9.24 4.61
C ILE A 153 -10.58 9.33 6.08
N GLY A 154 -9.84 8.34 6.59
CA GLY A 154 -9.39 8.31 7.99
C GLY A 154 -8.54 9.51 8.37
N VAL A 155 -7.47 9.78 7.61
CA VAL A 155 -6.59 10.93 7.84
C VAL A 155 -7.37 12.25 7.76
N SER A 156 -8.22 12.42 6.74
CA SER A 156 -8.98 13.64 6.53
C SER A 156 -9.99 13.89 7.65
N VAL A 157 -10.79 12.89 8.02
CA VAL A 157 -11.81 13.03 9.08
C VAL A 157 -11.16 13.32 10.42
N ILE A 158 -10.10 12.58 10.79
CA ILE A 158 -9.40 12.80 12.07
C ILE A 158 -8.80 14.21 12.11
N TYR A 159 -8.17 14.66 11.02
CA TYR A 159 -7.65 16.03 10.97
C TYR A 159 -8.76 17.09 11.03
N MET A 160 -9.91 16.87 10.39
CA MET A 160 -11.04 17.81 10.45
C MET A 160 -11.59 17.97 11.87
N VAL A 161 -11.64 16.88 12.64
CA VAL A 161 -12.14 16.89 14.02
C VAL A 161 -11.13 17.53 14.98
N PHE A 162 -9.87 17.10 14.93
CA PHE A 162 -8.87 17.47 15.93
C PHE A 162 -7.94 18.62 15.52
N GLN A 163 -7.87 18.95 14.22
CA GLN A 163 -7.02 20.00 13.64
C GLN A 163 -5.54 19.93 14.06
N SER A 164 -5.04 18.72 14.37
CA SER A 164 -3.69 18.48 14.88
C SER A 164 -3.04 17.28 14.19
N ALA A 165 -1.96 17.53 13.45
CA ALA A 165 -1.16 16.46 12.84
C ALA A 165 -0.58 15.49 13.89
N LEU A 166 -0.29 15.99 15.09
CA LEU A 166 0.20 15.16 16.19
C LEU A 166 -0.88 14.20 16.70
N ILE A 167 -2.17 14.55 16.64
CA ILE A 167 -3.25 13.59 16.96
C ILE A 167 -3.41 12.56 15.85
N VAL A 168 -3.31 12.99 14.58
CA VAL A 168 -3.33 12.08 13.42
C VAL A 168 -2.16 11.08 13.46
N LEU A 169 -1.04 11.41 14.11
CA LEU A 169 0.05 10.46 14.38
C LEU A 169 -0.43 9.20 15.12
N GLY A 170 -1.40 9.33 16.02
CA GLY A 170 -2.00 8.17 16.69
C GLY A 170 -2.58 7.19 15.67
N PHE A 171 -3.29 7.69 14.65
CA PHE A 171 -3.86 6.88 13.57
C PHE A 171 -2.79 6.15 12.75
N SER A 172 -1.71 6.84 12.38
CA SER A 172 -0.55 6.20 11.74
C SER A 172 0.06 5.13 12.63
N PHE A 173 0.28 5.41 13.92
CA PHE A 173 0.88 4.46 14.84
C PHE A 173 0.03 3.19 15.02
N GLY A 174 -1.29 3.33 15.01
CA GLY A 174 -2.22 2.20 15.04
C GLY A 174 -2.17 1.35 13.77
N ALA A 175 -2.03 2.00 12.61
CA ALA A 175 -1.84 1.31 11.35
C ALA A 175 -0.55 0.49 11.35
N SER A 176 0.58 1.11 11.71
CA SER A 176 1.89 0.44 11.71
C SER A 176 1.97 -0.73 12.69
N SER A 177 1.36 -0.58 13.88
CA SER A 177 1.41 -1.63 14.90
C SER A 177 0.71 -2.90 14.43
N VAL A 178 -0.43 -2.78 13.75
CA VAL A 178 -1.16 -3.90 13.17
C VAL A 178 -0.46 -4.46 11.92
N ALA A 179 -0.01 -3.59 11.02
CA ALA A 179 0.65 -3.99 9.77
C ALA A 179 1.87 -4.88 10.01
N LEU A 180 2.70 -4.54 11.01
CA LEU A 180 3.85 -5.33 11.41
C LEU A 180 3.50 -6.79 11.70
N PHE A 181 2.50 -7.03 12.55
CA PHE A 181 2.13 -8.39 12.92
C PHE A 181 1.30 -9.10 11.85
N MET A 182 0.52 -8.37 11.06
CA MET A 182 -0.21 -8.96 9.93
C MET A 182 0.77 -9.51 8.90
N LYS A 183 1.74 -8.71 8.49
CA LYS A 183 2.78 -9.10 7.53
C LYS A 183 3.66 -10.22 8.06
N CYS A 184 4.10 -10.13 9.32
CA CYS A 184 4.92 -11.17 9.94
C CYS A 184 4.15 -12.48 10.12
N GLY A 185 2.95 -12.43 10.70
CA GLY A 185 2.15 -13.63 10.96
C GLY A 185 1.69 -14.32 9.67
N GLY A 186 1.17 -13.54 8.71
CA GLY A 186 0.79 -14.07 7.39
C GLY A 186 2.00 -14.59 6.62
N GLY A 187 3.12 -13.86 6.65
CA GLY A 187 4.39 -14.23 6.02
C GLY A 187 4.98 -15.54 6.55
N ILE A 188 4.97 -15.74 7.87
CA ILE A 188 5.40 -17.01 8.48
C ILE A 188 4.50 -18.16 8.01
N TYR A 189 3.18 -17.94 7.96
CA TYR A 189 2.23 -18.96 7.53
C TYR A 189 2.46 -19.36 6.06
N THR A 190 2.47 -18.40 5.12
CA THR A 190 2.69 -18.67 3.70
C THR A 190 4.05 -19.33 3.47
N LYS A 191 5.15 -18.74 3.96
CA LYS A 191 6.48 -19.24 3.62
C LYS A 191 6.82 -20.58 4.26
N THR A 192 6.21 -20.92 5.39
CA THR A 192 6.34 -22.27 5.94
C THR A 192 5.60 -23.30 5.08
N ALA A 193 4.42 -22.94 4.57
CA ALA A 193 3.62 -23.83 3.73
C ALA A 193 4.25 -23.99 2.33
N ASP A 194 4.60 -22.89 1.67
CA ASP A 194 5.29 -22.79 0.38
C ASP A 194 6.57 -23.65 0.35
N VAL A 195 7.52 -23.38 1.26
CA VAL A 195 8.78 -24.15 1.34
C VAL A 195 8.54 -25.63 1.64
N GLY A 196 7.58 -25.94 2.51
CA GLY A 196 7.23 -27.33 2.83
C GLY A 196 6.60 -28.07 1.65
N ALA A 197 5.70 -27.40 0.92
CA ALA A 197 5.03 -27.95 -0.25
C ALA A 197 6.03 -28.22 -1.38
N ASP A 198 6.90 -27.26 -1.65
CA ASP A 198 7.84 -27.31 -2.77
C ASP A 198 8.99 -28.29 -2.56
N LEU A 199 9.62 -28.30 -1.37
CA LEU A 199 10.74 -29.20 -1.11
C LEU A 199 10.29 -30.66 -1.16
N VAL A 200 9.20 -31.00 -0.47
CA VAL A 200 8.72 -32.39 -0.45
C VAL A 200 8.08 -32.74 -1.80
N GLY A 201 7.19 -31.89 -2.32
CA GLY A 201 6.47 -32.15 -3.56
C GLY A 201 7.39 -32.25 -4.77
N LYS A 202 8.16 -31.19 -5.05
CA LYS A 202 8.98 -31.07 -6.26
C LYS A 202 10.31 -31.81 -6.12
N ALA A 203 11.04 -31.61 -5.01
CA ALA A 203 12.42 -32.12 -4.90
C ALA A 203 12.48 -33.60 -4.50
N GLU A 204 11.64 -34.07 -3.58
CA GLU A 204 11.66 -35.47 -3.12
C GLU A 204 10.76 -36.38 -3.97
N TYR A 205 9.49 -36.00 -4.14
CA TYR A 205 8.48 -36.86 -4.78
C TYR A 205 8.27 -36.58 -6.27
N LYS A 206 8.92 -35.53 -6.82
CA LYS A 206 8.82 -35.13 -8.24
C LYS A 206 7.38 -34.94 -8.72
N LEU A 207 6.53 -34.45 -7.84
CA LEU A 207 5.18 -34.04 -8.18
C LEU A 207 5.23 -32.68 -8.89
N PRO A 208 4.27 -32.38 -9.78
CA PRO A 208 4.02 -31.02 -10.22
C PRO A 208 3.80 -30.06 -9.05
N GLU A 209 4.07 -28.77 -9.30
CA GLU A 209 3.65 -27.68 -8.42
C GLU A 209 2.13 -27.71 -8.22
N ASP A 210 1.67 -27.38 -7.00
CA ASP A 210 0.26 -27.41 -6.62
C ASP A 210 -0.47 -28.76 -6.85
N ASP A 211 0.27 -29.88 -6.85
CA ASP A 211 -0.36 -31.18 -7.05
C ASP A 211 -1.33 -31.52 -5.89
N PRO A 212 -2.58 -31.92 -6.18
CA PRO A 212 -3.61 -32.17 -5.17
C PRO A 212 -3.29 -33.33 -4.21
N ARG A 213 -2.28 -34.16 -4.51
CA ARG A 213 -1.78 -35.22 -3.62
C ARG A 213 -0.90 -34.67 -2.51
N ASN A 214 -0.33 -33.47 -2.68
CA ASN A 214 0.50 -32.83 -1.67
C ASN A 214 -0.41 -32.11 -0.65
N PRO A 215 -0.41 -32.54 0.62
CA PRO A 215 -1.31 -31.99 1.64
C PRO A 215 -1.00 -30.53 2.02
N ALA A 216 0.18 -30.01 1.66
CA ALA A 216 0.58 -28.64 1.98
C ALA A 216 0.00 -27.59 1.01
N THR A 217 -0.50 -28.00 -0.16
CA THR A 217 -0.96 -27.08 -1.23
C THR A 217 -2.13 -26.18 -0.81
N ILE A 218 -3.08 -26.71 -0.01
CA ILE A 218 -4.15 -25.88 0.55
C ILE A 218 -3.59 -24.83 1.51
N ALA A 219 -2.62 -25.21 2.36
CA ALA A 219 -2.01 -24.26 3.30
C ALA A 219 -1.20 -23.20 2.57
N ASP A 220 -0.53 -23.57 1.47
CA ASP A 220 0.22 -22.64 0.62
C ASP A 220 -0.71 -21.59 -0.01
N ASN A 221 -1.76 -22.05 -0.68
CA ASN A 221 -2.78 -21.18 -1.30
C ASN A 221 -3.56 -20.35 -0.25
N VAL A 222 -3.80 -20.88 0.95
CA VAL A 222 -4.33 -20.08 2.07
C VAL A 222 -3.32 -19.00 2.47
N GLY A 223 -2.05 -19.36 2.53
CA GLY A 223 -0.90 -18.51 2.78
C GLY A 223 -0.87 -17.28 1.89
N ASP A 224 -1.01 -17.45 0.58
CA ASP A 224 -1.03 -16.34 -0.37
C ASP A 224 -2.11 -15.31 -0.05
N ASN A 225 -3.28 -15.76 0.40
CA ASN A 225 -4.38 -14.87 0.75
C ASN A 225 -4.16 -14.14 2.08
N VAL A 226 -3.54 -14.79 3.07
CA VAL A 226 -3.36 -14.20 4.41
C VAL A 226 -2.06 -13.40 4.56
N GLY A 227 -1.01 -13.81 3.85
CA GLY A 227 0.28 -13.12 3.80
C GLY A 227 0.30 -12.07 2.69
N ASP A 228 0.24 -12.56 1.46
CA ASP A 228 0.55 -11.74 0.28
C ASP A 228 -0.60 -10.81 -0.12
N ILE A 229 -1.84 -11.10 0.29
CA ILE A 229 -2.99 -10.18 0.14
C ILE A 229 -3.28 -9.42 1.43
N ALA A 230 -3.69 -10.10 2.51
CA ALA A 230 -4.11 -9.41 3.72
C ALA A 230 -2.97 -8.64 4.41
N GLY A 231 -1.80 -9.27 4.53
CA GLY A 231 -0.60 -8.66 5.08
C GLY A 231 -0.12 -7.48 4.24
N MET A 232 -0.05 -7.63 2.92
CA MET A 232 0.32 -6.54 2.00
C MET A 232 -0.70 -5.38 2.04
N GLY A 233 -2.00 -5.67 2.09
CA GLY A 233 -3.04 -4.64 2.18
C GLY A 233 -2.90 -3.78 3.45
N SER A 234 -2.55 -4.40 4.58
CA SER A 234 -2.28 -3.70 5.84
C SER A 234 -0.96 -2.90 5.78
N ASP A 235 0.08 -3.46 5.18
CA ASP A 235 1.40 -2.82 4.99
C ASP A 235 1.33 -1.58 4.06
N LEU A 236 0.57 -1.67 2.97
CA LEU A 236 0.33 -0.54 2.07
C LEU A 236 -0.52 0.54 2.74
N PHE A 237 -1.52 0.15 3.54
CA PHE A 237 -2.31 1.09 4.34
C PHE A 237 -1.41 1.88 5.29
N ASP A 238 -0.57 1.18 6.05
CA ASP A 238 0.40 1.80 6.96
C ASP A 238 1.36 2.74 6.22
N SER A 239 2.08 2.23 5.22
CA SER A 239 3.07 3.01 4.47
C SER A 239 2.47 4.30 3.89
N TYR A 240 1.24 4.23 3.39
CA TYR A 240 0.54 5.37 2.83
C TYR A 240 0.11 6.39 3.90
N VAL A 241 -0.47 5.94 5.01
CA VAL A 241 -0.83 6.81 6.14
C VAL A 241 0.42 7.44 6.77
N ALA A 242 1.46 6.65 7.01
CA ALA A 242 2.70 7.09 7.62
C ALA A 242 3.40 8.17 6.79
N SER A 243 3.44 8.00 5.46
CA SER A 243 4.03 9.01 4.57
C SER A 243 3.25 10.34 4.62
N ILE A 244 1.92 10.28 4.56
CA ILE A 244 1.07 11.48 4.66
C ILE A 244 1.30 12.16 6.01
N VAL A 245 1.24 11.41 7.11
CA VAL A 245 1.35 11.95 8.46
C VAL A 245 2.75 12.49 8.75
N ALA A 246 3.80 11.86 8.24
CA ALA A 246 5.16 12.38 8.33
C ALA A 246 5.26 13.77 7.68
N ALA A 247 4.76 13.92 6.45
CA ALA A 247 4.71 15.21 5.76
C ALA A 247 3.83 16.25 6.50
N MET A 248 2.70 15.82 7.09
CA MET A 248 1.85 16.68 7.93
C MET A 248 2.60 17.21 9.16
N ILE A 249 3.34 16.34 9.86
CA ILE A 249 4.12 16.70 11.06
C ILE A 249 5.26 17.64 10.67
N LEU A 250 5.99 17.33 9.60
CA LEU A 250 7.05 18.20 9.11
C LEU A 250 6.53 19.58 8.70
N SER A 251 5.32 19.63 8.13
CA SER A 251 4.62 20.89 7.82
C SER A 251 4.31 21.73 9.06
N THR A 252 4.19 21.14 10.25
CA THR A 252 4.03 21.93 11.50
C THR A 252 5.29 22.74 11.84
N SER A 253 6.48 22.32 11.39
CA SER A 253 7.72 23.08 11.61
C SER A 253 7.79 24.38 10.80
N VAL A 254 6.98 24.50 9.72
CA VAL A 254 6.87 25.70 8.87
C VAL A 254 6.31 26.91 9.66
N VAL A 255 5.65 26.66 10.81
CA VAL A 255 5.23 27.69 11.78
C VAL A 255 6.39 28.61 12.18
N LEU A 256 7.63 28.10 12.18
CA LEU A 256 8.83 28.84 12.57
C LEU A 256 9.19 29.98 11.60
N VAL A 257 8.61 30.02 10.39
CA VAL A 257 8.98 30.98 9.32
C VAL A 257 7.90 32.06 9.09
N GLY A 258 7.06 32.35 10.09
CA GLY A 258 6.44 33.68 10.21
C GLY A 258 5.01 33.89 9.69
N SER A 259 4.20 32.84 9.45
CA SER A 259 2.78 33.02 9.12
C SER A 259 1.87 31.93 9.70
N LYS A 260 1.42 32.14 10.96
CA LYS A 260 0.52 31.21 11.68
C LYS A 260 -0.81 30.95 10.96
N ALA A 261 -1.27 31.88 10.12
CA ALA A 261 -2.57 31.79 9.45
C ALA A 261 -2.65 30.69 8.37
N LEU A 262 -1.52 30.27 7.78
CA LEU A 262 -1.50 29.32 6.65
C LEU A 262 -0.85 27.98 6.99
N VAL A 263 -0.51 27.77 8.26
CA VAL A 263 -0.05 26.48 8.79
C VAL A 263 -1.04 25.35 8.48
N PRO A 264 -2.37 25.55 8.59
CA PRO A 264 -3.33 24.51 8.21
C PRO A 264 -3.24 24.11 6.73
N LEU A 265 -2.94 25.06 5.83
CA LEU A 265 -2.83 24.79 4.39
C LEU A 265 -1.69 23.82 4.08
N PHE A 266 -0.51 24.06 4.64
CA PHE A 266 0.64 23.18 4.43
C PHE A 266 0.47 21.83 5.12
N ILE A 267 -0.18 21.78 6.29
CA ILE A 267 -0.49 20.51 6.96
C ILE A 267 -1.43 19.66 6.11
N ILE A 268 -2.44 20.22 5.44
CA ILE A 268 -3.34 19.40 4.61
C ILE A 268 -2.79 19.09 3.21
N LEU A 269 -1.75 19.80 2.75
CA LEU A 269 -1.26 19.69 1.38
C LEU A 269 -0.85 18.26 0.98
N PRO A 270 -0.19 17.45 1.84
CA PRO A 270 0.08 16.04 1.54
C PRO A 270 -1.20 15.25 1.26
N ILE A 271 -2.27 15.50 2.02
CA ILE A 271 -3.59 14.85 1.84
C ILE A 271 -4.17 15.22 0.46
N VAL A 272 -4.07 16.49 0.08
CA VAL A 272 -4.57 17.01 -1.21
C VAL A 272 -3.80 16.39 -2.37
N ILE A 273 -2.47 16.40 -2.29
CA ILE A 273 -1.59 15.82 -3.31
C ILE A 273 -1.90 14.31 -3.47
N CYS A 274 -2.02 13.57 -2.38
CA CYS A 274 -2.42 12.16 -2.38
C CYS A 274 -3.81 11.92 -2.99
N SER A 275 -4.78 12.83 -2.77
CA SER A 275 -6.11 12.72 -3.39
C SER A 275 -6.07 12.85 -4.91
N VAL A 276 -5.16 13.67 -5.44
CA VAL A 276 -4.92 13.78 -6.88
C VAL A 276 -4.27 12.50 -7.42
N GLY A 277 -3.37 11.88 -6.65
CA GLY A 277 -2.79 10.57 -6.95
C GLY A 277 -3.83 9.47 -7.13
N LEU A 278 -4.85 9.44 -6.26
CA LEU A 278 -5.97 8.50 -6.38
C LEU A 278 -6.73 8.68 -7.70
N ILE A 279 -7.01 9.92 -8.11
CA ILE A 279 -7.68 10.21 -9.38
C ILE A 279 -6.81 9.74 -10.57
N ALA A 280 -5.51 10.02 -10.53
CA ALA A 280 -4.57 9.55 -11.55
C ALA A 280 -4.52 8.01 -11.62
N SER A 281 -4.51 7.33 -10.47
CA SER A 281 -4.55 5.87 -10.38
C SER A 281 -5.83 5.28 -10.97
N LEU A 282 -6.99 5.90 -10.73
CA LEU A 282 -8.25 5.48 -11.37
C LEU A 282 -8.16 5.54 -12.89
N ILE A 283 -7.60 6.62 -13.45
CA ILE A 283 -7.38 6.73 -14.90
C ILE A 283 -6.38 5.66 -15.38
N GLY A 284 -5.30 5.44 -14.63
CA GLY A 284 -4.31 4.39 -14.87
C GLY A 284 -4.91 2.99 -14.96
N ILE A 285 -5.85 2.65 -14.07
CA ILE A 285 -6.55 1.36 -14.09
C ILE A 285 -7.32 1.15 -15.41
N TYR A 286 -7.99 2.19 -15.92
CA TYR A 286 -8.70 2.10 -17.20
C TYR A 286 -7.75 2.02 -18.40
N ILE A 287 -6.60 2.69 -18.32
CA ILE A 287 -5.53 2.62 -19.31
C ILE A 287 -4.97 1.19 -19.41
N ILE A 288 -4.64 0.55 -18.29
CA ILE A 288 -4.17 -0.85 -18.26
C ILE A 288 -5.16 -1.77 -18.94
N LYS A 289 -6.45 -1.57 -18.65
CA LYS A 289 -7.53 -2.33 -19.27
C LYS A 289 -7.61 -2.12 -20.80
N TRP A 290 -7.32 -0.91 -21.29
CA TRP A 290 -7.35 -0.60 -22.72
C TRP A 290 -6.20 -1.28 -23.46
N PHE A 291 -4.96 -1.15 -22.96
CA PHE A 291 -3.77 -1.63 -23.66
C PHE A 291 -3.69 -3.16 -23.84
N GLY A 292 -4.51 -3.94 -23.13
CA GLY A 292 -4.64 -5.37 -23.37
C GLY A 292 -3.49 -6.21 -22.80
N SER A 293 -3.62 -7.52 -22.91
CA SER A 293 -3.11 -8.51 -21.94
C SER A 293 -2.21 -9.59 -22.54
N GLU A 294 -1.69 -9.42 -23.75
CA GLU A 294 -0.80 -10.44 -24.33
C GLU A 294 0.46 -10.62 -23.47
N GLU A 295 0.92 -9.53 -22.85
CA GLU A 295 1.95 -9.55 -21.81
C GLU A 295 1.49 -8.76 -20.57
N PRO A 296 0.89 -9.44 -19.57
CA PRO A 296 0.39 -8.82 -18.35
C PRO A 296 1.40 -7.91 -17.64
N GLY A 297 2.67 -8.34 -17.55
CA GLY A 297 3.72 -7.56 -16.90
C GLY A 297 4.00 -6.22 -17.60
N LYS A 298 4.09 -6.21 -18.93
CA LYS A 298 4.26 -4.96 -19.70
C LYS A 298 3.07 -4.03 -19.56
N ALA A 299 1.84 -4.58 -19.54
CA ALA A 299 0.62 -3.80 -19.36
C ALA A 299 0.59 -3.11 -17.98
N LEU A 300 0.92 -3.84 -16.91
CA LEU A 300 1.01 -3.31 -15.55
C LEU A 300 2.07 -2.20 -15.42
N ASN A 301 3.27 -2.42 -15.96
CA ASN A 301 4.35 -1.43 -15.91
C ASN A 301 3.97 -0.16 -16.69
N THR A 302 3.48 -0.31 -17.92
CA THR A 302 3.09 0.82 -18.79
C THR A 302 1.99 1.65 -18.15
N GLY A 303 0.97 0.99 -17.59
CA GLY A 303 -0.11 1.67 -16.89
C GLY A 303 0.35 2.40 -15.64
N THR A 304 1.26 1.81 -14.87
CA THR A 304 1.84 2.43 -13.67
C THR A 304 2.64 3.68 -14.04
N TYR A 305 3.51 3.62 -15.06
CA TYR A 305 4.28 4.78 -15.51
C TYR A 305 3.39 5.89 -16.09
N LEU A 306 2.36 5.52 -16.86
CA LEU A 306 1.44 6.50 -17.40
C LEU A 306 0.58 7.15 -16.30
N ALA A 307 0.16 6.38 -15.29
CA ALA A 307 -0.50 6.93 -14.09
C ALA A 307 0.40 7.93 -13.36
N THR A 308 1.70 7.67 -13.26
CA THR A 308 2.68 8.61 -12.69
C THR A 308 2.79 9.92 -13.48
N VAL A 309 2.79 9.83 -14.82
CA VAL A 309 2.80 11.04 -15.67
C VAL A 309 1.51 11.83 -15.52
N ILE A 310 0.36 11.15 -15.52
CA ILE A 310 -0.96 11.77 -15.30
C ILE A 310 -0.98 12.46 -13.93
N TYR A 311 -0.48 11.79 -12.90
CA TYR A 311 -0.37 12.35 -11.57
C TYR A 311 0.49 13.62 -11.54
N ALA A 312 1.66 13.63 -12.18
CA ALA A 312 2.49 14.83 -12.26
C ALA A 312 1.74 16.01 -12.91
N VAL A 313 0.99 15.77 -14.00
CA VAL A 313 0.18 16.80 -14.65
C VAL A 313 -0.96 17.29 -13.76
N LEU A 314 -1.70 16.39 -13.12
CA LEU A 314 -2.81 16.79 -12.25
C LEU A 314 -2.30 17.50 -10.98
N ALA A 315 -1.16 17.06 -10.43
CA ALA A 315 -0.48 17.70 -9.31
C ALA A 315 -0.01 19.12 -9.68
N PHE A 316 0.49 19.32 -10.92
CA PHE A 316 0.81 20.65 -11.43
C PHE A 316 -0.42 21.55 -11.46
N LEU A 317 -1.55 21.04 -11.97
CA LEU A 317 -2.80 21.82 -12.08
C LEU A 317 -3.34 22.23 -10.71
N ILE A 318 -3.39 21.33 -9.73
CA ILE A 318 -3.87 21.69 -8.39
C ILE A 318 -2.94 22.70 -7.72
N ILE A 319 -1.63 22.53 -7.84
CA ILE A 319 -0.65 23.47 -7.29
C ILE A 319 -0.76 24.82 -7.99
N TYR A 320 -0.95 24.86 -9.30
CA TYR A 320 -1.17 26.10 -10.05
C TYR A 320 -2.39 26.87 -9.54
N VAL A 321 -3.52 26.19 -9.32
CA VAL A 321 -4.73 26.82 -8.72
C VAL A 321 -4.42 27.37 -7.33
N MET A 322 -3.73 26.61 -6.48
CA MET A 322 -3.34 27.07 -5.15
C MET A 322 -2.38 28.27 -5.19
N VAL A 323 -1.49 28.33 -6.19
CA VAL A 323 -0.58 29.49 -6.39
C VAL A 323 -1.37 30.74 -6.77
N LEU A 324 -2.41 30.62 -7.59
CA LEU A 324 -3.29 31.75 -7.95
C LEU A 324 -4.07 32.28 -6.73
N GLU A 325 -4.53 31.39 -5.85
CA GLU A 325 -5.23 31.77 -4.61
C GLU A 325 -4.29 32.32 -3.53
N TYR A 326 -3.05 31.80 -3.44
CA TYR A 326 -2.07 32.13 -2.42
C TYR A 326 -0.73 32.62 -3.03
N PRO A 327 -0.71 33.74 -3.78
CA PRO A 327 0.46 34.17 -4.56
C PRO A 327 1.70 34.45 -3.71
N LYS A 328 1.52 34.85 -2.44
CA LYS A 328 2.62 35.08 -1.49
C LYS A 328 3.43 33.83 -1.17
N PHE A 329 2.91 32.64 -1.46
CA PHE A 329 3.54 31.35 -1.18
C PHE A 329 3.85 30.57 -2.46
N SER A 330 3.80 31.24 -3.61
CA SER A 330 4.09 30.68 -4.93
C SER A 330 5.35 29.81 -4.92
N ASP A 331 6.46 30.35 -4.42
CA ASP A 331 7.76 29.65 -4.40
C ASP A 331 7.66 28.33 -3.62
N ARG A 332 7.04 28.33 -2.44
CA ARG A 332 6.90 27.11 -1.61
C ARG A 332 5.99 26.08 -2.25
N LEU A 333 4.88 26.50 -2.84
CA LEU A 333 3.93 25.60 -3.49
C LEU A 333 4.56 24.93 -4.71
N TRP A 334 5.25 25.70 -5.56
CA TRP A 334 6.04 25.15 -6.66
C TRP A 334 7.16 24.25 -6.18
N GLY A 335 7.76 24.60 -5.06
CA GLY A 335 8.74 23.79 -4.40
C GLY A 335 8.29 22.38 -4.06
N ILE A 336 7.15 22.30 -3.39
CA ILE A 336 6.55 21.03 -3.00
C ILE A 336 6.16 20.23 -4.25
N TYR A 337 5.70 20.88 -5.31
CA TYR A 337 5.48 20.23 -6.61
C TYR A 337 6.77 19.62 -7.16
N PHE A 338 7.88 20.37 -7.22
CA PHE A 338 9.15 19.84 -7.73
C PHE A 338 9.69 18.70 -6.85
N CYS A 339 9.61 18.81 -5.52
CA CYS A 339 9.97 17.72 -4.60
C CYS A 339 9.09 16.48 -4.83
N THR A 340 7.79 16.66 -5.07
CA THR A 340 6.87 15.58 -5.43
C THR A 340 7.31 14.89 -6.72
N VAL A 341 7.65 15.65 -7.76
CA VAL A 341 8.14 15.10 -9.04
C VAL A 341 9.46 14.35 -8.86
N ILE A 342 10.39 14.87 -8.04
CA ILE A 342 11.64 14.18 -7.71
C ILE A 342 11.37 12.84 -7.02
N GLY A 343 10.43 12.81 -6.06
CA GLY A 343 9.97 11.59 -5.41
C GLY A 343 9.38 10.57 -6.40
N LEU A 344 8.57 11.04 -7.36
CA LEU A 344 8.03 10.18 -8.42
C LEU A 344 9.12 9.59 -9.31
N ILE A 345 10.12 10.38 -9.70
CA ILE A 345 11.26 9.90 -10.48
C ILE A 345 12.03 8.83 -9.70
N SER A 346 12.24 9.03 -8.40
CA SER A 346 12.84 8.02 -7.52
C SER A 346 12.03 6.72 -7.51
N GLY A 347 10.69 6.82 -7.38
CA GLY A 347 9.79 5.67 -7.47
C GLY A 347 9.89 4.92 -8.81
N ILE A 348 10.01 5.66 -9.92
CA ILE A 348 10.24 5.09 -11.25
C ILE A 348 11.57 4.35 -11.31
N VAL A 349 12.65 4.93 -10.77
CA VAL A 349 13.98 4.29 -10.71
C VAL A 349 13.92 2.98 -9.90
N ILE A 350 13.23 2.99 -8.75
CA ILE A 350 13.02 1.78 -7.94
C ILE A 350 12.27 0.73 -8.76
N GLY A 351 11.16 1.10 -9.40
CA GLY A 351 10.35 0.19 -10.21
C GLY A 351 11.14 -0.44 -11.37
N PHE A 352 11.86 0.36 -12.16
CA PHE A 352 12.70 -0.15 -13.24
C PHE A 352 13.85 -1.03 -12.75
N THR A 353 14.46 -0.68 -11.63
CA THR A 353 15.55 -1.46 -11.05
C THR A 353 15.04 -2.82 -10.61
N SER A 354 13.94 -2.85 -9.84
CA SER A 354 13.29 -4.11 -9.44
C SER A 354 12.92 -4.95 -10.65
N ASP A 355 12.23 -4.39 -11.65
CA ASP A 355 11.83 -5.06 -12.89
C ASP A 355 13.03 -5.55 -13.75
N TYR A 356 14.21 -4.94 -13.62
CA TYR A 356 15.42 -5.40 -14.31
C TYR A 356 16.07 -6.61 -13.59
N TYR A 357 16.06 -6.62 -12.26
CA TYR A 357 16.71 -7.67 -11.47
C TYR A 357 15.82 -8.88 -11.18
N THR A 358 14.50 -8.78 -11.35
CA THR A 358 13.56 -9.89 -11.03
C THR A 358 12.96 -10.57 -12.24
N ARG A 359 12.89 -9.90 -13.40
CA ARG A 359 12.20 -10.44 -14.58
C ARG A 359 13.04 -11.49 -15.31
N GLU A 360 12.38 -12.56 -15.76
CA GLU A 360 13.00 -13.74 -16.38
C GLU A 360 13.77 -13.45 -17.68
N ASP A 361 13.33 -12.46 -18.47
CA ASP A 361 13.94 -12.11 -19.76
C ASP A 361 15.19 -11.21 -19.63
N ARG A 362 15.57 -10.85 -18.39
CA ARG A 362 16.70 -9.95 -18.12
C ARG A 362 17.94 -10.71 -17.70
N ALA A 363 19.08 -10.07 -17.98
CA ALA A 363 20.39 -10.67 -17.79
C ALA A 363 20.65 -11.19 -16.36
N PRO A 364 20.26 -10.51 -15.26
CA PRO A 364 20.47 -11.02 -13.91
C PRO A 364 19.76 -12.36 -13.68
N THR A 365 18.45 -12.42 -13.91
CA THR A 365 17.63 -13.62 -13.69
C THR A 365 18.03 -14.75 -14.64
N ARG A 366 18.30 -14.45 -15.92
CA ARG A 366 18.76 -15.45 -16.88
C ARG A 366 20.11 -16.06 -16.48
N LYS A 367 21.04 -15.27 -15.96
CA LYS A 367 22.34 -15.79 -15.47
C LYS A 367 22.18 -16.67 -14.23
N ILE A 368 21.22 -16.36 -13.35
CA ILE A 368 20.91 -17.22 -12.20
C ILE A 368 20.33 -18.55 -12.69
N ALA A 369 19.44 -18.53 -13.69
CA ALA A 369 18.91 -19.74 -14.30
C ALA A 369 19.99 -20.57 -15.01
N GLU A 370 20.92 -19.93 -15.71
CA GLU A 370 22.09 -20.58 -16.32
C GLU A 370 23.00 -21.22 -15.26
N ALA A 371 23.19 -20.56 -14.11
CA ALA A 371 23.95 -21.09 -12.97
C ALA A 371 23.35 -22.38 -12.38
N ALA A 372 22.06 -22.67 -12.62
CA ALA A 372 21.45 -23.93 -12.21
C ALA A 372 22.07 -25.16 -12.90
N GLN A 373 22.75 -24.98 -14.04
CA GLN A 373 23.50 -26.05 -14.71
C GLN A 373 24.75 -26.46 -13.91
N GLU A 374 25.27 -25.58 -13.05
CA GLU A 374 26.46 -25.83 -12.23
C GLU A 374 26.12 -26.38 -10.83
N GLY A 375 24.83 -26.32 -10.44
CA GLY A 375 24.29 -26.88 -9.20
C GLY A 375 23.79 -25.83 -8.20
N ASP A 376 23.04 -26.29 -7.20
CA ASP A 376 22.25 -25.46 -6.29
C ASP A 376 23.07 -24.40 -5.53
N ALA A 377 24.29 -24.75 -5.13
CA ALA A 377 25.17 -23.82 -4.41
C ALA A 377 25.53 -22.59 -5.26
N VAL A 378 25.74 -22.77 -6.57
CA VAL A 378 26.08 -21.68 -7.49
C VAL A 378 24.85 -20.80 -7.75
N VAL A 379 23.66 -21.39 -7.80
CA VAL A 379 22.38 -20.65 -7.88
C VAL A 379 22.20 -19.75 -6.66
N ILE A 380 22.38 -20.29 -5.45
CA ILE A 380 22.24 -19.53 -4.20
C ILE A 380 23.25 -18.38 -4.14
N LEU A 381 24.53 -18.65 -4.45
CA LEU A 381 25.58 -17.63 -4.45
C LEU A 381 25.32 -16.54 -5.50
N SER A 382 24.90 -16.92 -6.70
CA SER A 382 24.58 -15.99 -7.78
C SER A 382 23.37 -15.14 -7.42
N GLY A 383 22.29 -15.76 -6.93
CA GLY A 383 21.08 -15.07 -6.48
C GLY A 383 21.36 -14.08 -5.35
N PHE A 384 22.14 -14.49 -4.34
CA PHE A 384 22.58 -13.60 -3.26
C PHE A 384 23.41 -12.42 -3.77
N SER A 385 24.36 -12.68 -4.68
CA SER A 385 25.19 -11.63 -5.28
C SER A 385 24.38 -10.60 -6.08
N TYR A 386 23.49 -11.05 -6.98
CA TYR A 386 22.61 -10.15 -7.72
C TYR A 386 21.62 -9.43 -6.81
N GLY A 387 21.16 -10.07 -5.73
CA GLY A 387 20.35 -9.44 -4.69
C GLY A 387 21.06 -8.28 -4.00
N LEU A 388 22.36 -8.40 -3.69
CA LEU A 388 23.13 -7.29 -3.13
C LEU A 388 23.37 -6.18 -4.17
N MET A 389 23.62 -6.53 -5.43
CA MET A 389 23.83 -5.55 -6.50
C MET A 389 22.55 -4.76 -6.83
N SER A 390 21.37 -5.37 -6.72
CA SER A 390 20.09 -4.73 -7.06
C SER A 390 19.75 -3.54 -6.15
N VAL A 391 20.34 -3.49 -4.94
CA VAL A 391 20.13 -2.39 -3.98
C VAL A 391 20.77 -1.09 -4.47
N ILE A 392 21.87 -1.16 -5.22
CA ILE A 392 22.71 0.00 -5.54
C ILE A 392 21.94 1.09 -6.33
N PRO A 393 21.27 0.79 -7.46
CA PRO A 393 20.61 1.83 -8.25
C PRO A 393 19.43 2.46 -7.51
N ALA A 394 18.64 1.65 -6.80
CA ALA A 394 17.52 2.12 -6.00
C ALA A 394 17.99 3.02 -4.85
N ALA A 395 19.03 2.63 -4.11
CA ALA A 395 19.59 3.42 -3.01
C ALA A 395 20.17 4.75 -3.50
N ILE A 396 20.92 4.75 -4.61
CA ILE A 396 21.45 5.98 -5.22
C ILE A 396 20.31 6.91 -5.66
N GLY A 397 19.25 6.36 -6.27
CA GLY A 397 18.06 7.11 -6.66
C GLY A 397 17.41 7.83 -5.47
N ILE A 398 17.23 7.11 -4.35
CA ILE A 398 16.68 7.68 -3.11
C ILE A 398 17.60 8.76 -2.53
N ILE A 399 18.92 8.51 -2.45
CA ILE A 399 19.89 9.47 -1.90
C ILE A 399 19.89 10.76 -2.72
N ILE A 400 19.93 10.67 -4.05
CA ILE A 400 19.90 11.83 -4.94
C ILE A 400 18.58 12.59 -4.76
N ALA A 401 17.44 11.88 -4.75
CA ALA A 401 16.14 12.49 -4.53
C ALA A 401 16.07 13.23 -3.19
N MET A 402 16.54 12.62 -2.10
CA MET A 402 16.59 13.24 -0.78
C MET A 402 17.48 14.50 -0.76
N ILE A 403 18.67 14.45 -1.37
CA ILE A 403 19.58 15.60 -1.43
C ILE A 403 18.94 16.75 -2.19
N ILE A 404 18.38 16.50 -3.38
CA ILE A 404 17.76 17.55 -4.19
C ILE A 404 16.54 18.13 -3.45
N SER A 405 15.66 17.28 -2.92
CA SER A 405 14.50 17.72 -2.16
C SER A 405 14.86 18.54 -0.92
N TYR A 406 15.91 18.13 -0.20
CA TYR A 406 16.41 18.87 0.96
C TYR A 406 17.02 20.22 0.57
N MET A 407 17.77 20.28 -0.54
CA MET A 407 18.33 21.54 -1.04
C MET A 407 17.25 22.51 -1.49
N LEU A 408 16.13 22.01 -2.02
CA LEU A 408 15.03 22.84 -2.48
C LEU A 408 14.19 23.38 -1.30
N TYR A 409 13.74 22.53 -0.38
CA TYR A 409 12.77 22.91 0.68
C TYR A 409 13.07 22.34 2.07
N GLY A 410 14.31 21.97 2.33
CA GLY A 410 14.74 21.42 3.62
C GLY A 410 13.98 20.16 3.98
N VAL A 411 13.69 19.99 5.27
CA VAL A 411 13.00 18.79 5.78
C VAL A 411 11.60 18.64 5.20
N LEU A 412 10.91 19.76 4.88
CA LEU A 412 9.60 19.75 4.23
C LEU A 412 9.66 19.23 2.79
N GLY A 413 10.78 19.38 2.09
CA GLY A 413 10.94 18.81 0.76
C GLY A 413 11.13 17.30 0.79
N VAL A 414 11.72 16.78 1.88
CA VAL A 414 12.01 15.34 2.03
C VAL A 414 10.79 14.55 2.47
N GLY A 415 9.95 15.13 3.33
CA GLY A 415 8.66 14.55 3.74
C GLY A 415 7.61 14.75 2.68
#